data_AF-A0A9P1PXD3-F1
#
_entry.id   AF-A0A9P1PXD3-F1
#
_cell.length_a   1.000
_cell.length_b   1.000
_cell.length_c   1.000
_cell.angle_alpha   90.00
_cell.angle_beta   90.00
_cell.angle_gamma   90.00
#
_symmetry.space_group_name_H-M   'P 1'
#
loop_
_entity.id
_entity.type
_entity.pdbx_description
1 polymer ?
#
loop_
_entity_poly.entity_id
_entity_poly.type
_entity_poly.pdbx_seq_one_letter_code
_entity_poly.pdbx_strand_id
1 'polypeptide(L)' 'MTDEIKTGGPAFAATGRPDQQFIKQEGMTLLDYFAAKAMQGIIRRYDGHSFGGGPNSPHYKELAEDAYLIADAMIKARG' A
#
# COMPACT_ATOMS: atom_id res chain seq x y z
N MET A 1 12.57 6.20 -14.89
CA MET A 1 13.33 5.44 -13.88
C MET A 1 13.05 5.89 -12.43
N THR A 2 12.26 6.95 -12.18
CA THR A 2 12.11 7.51 -10.82
C THR A 2 10.83 7.10 -10.09
N ASP A 3 9.81 6.61 -10.79
CA ASP A 3 8.51 6.26 -10.17
C ASP A 3 8.40 4.78 -9.80
N GLU A 4 9.09 3.88 -10.52
CA GLU A 4 9.12 2.45 -10.21
C GLU A 4 9.80 2.15 -8.86
N ILE A 5 10.86 2.90 -8.51
CA ILE A 5 11.53 2.75 -7.21
C ILE A 5 10.60 3.22 -6.08
N LYS A 6 9.82 4.28 -6.31
CA LYS A 6 8.90 4.82 -5.31
C LYS A 6 7.73 3.89 -5.02
N THR A 7 7.20 3.23 -6.05
CA THR A 7 6.03 2.35 -5.92
C THR A 7 6.39 0.89 -5.69
N GLY A 8 7.66 0.52 -5.86
CA GLY A 8 8.16 -0.85 -5.75
C GLY A 8 7.73 -1.77 -6.91
N GLY A 9 7.16 -1.18 -7.98
CA GLY A 9 6.61 -1.92 -9.12
C GLY A 9 5.21 -2.50 -8.86
N PRO A 10 4.74 -3.44 -9.70
CA PRO A 10 3.44 -4.07 -9.56
C PRO A 10 3.38 -5.01 -8.34
N ALA A 11 2.27 -5.00 -7.60
CA ALA A 11 2.09 -5.85 -6.40
C ALA A 11 2.13 -7.35 -6.70
N PHE A 12 1.62 -7.74 -7.87
CA PHE A 12 1.57 -9.13 -8.33
C PHE A 12 2.22 -9.21 -9.71
N ALA A 13 3.16 -10.13 -9.89
CA ALA A 13 3.84 -10.30 -11.17
C ALA A 13 2.85 -10.72 -12.26
N ALA A 14 2.94 -10.11 -13.44
CA ALA A 14 2.28 -10.64 -14.63
C ALA A 14 2.92 -11.99 -14.94
N THR A 15 2.10 -12.98 -15.32
CA THR A 15 2.59 -14.28 -15.78
C THR A 15 3.66 -14.08 -16.84
N GLY A 16 4.85 -14.65 -16.63
CA GLY A 16 6.05 -14.49 -17.47
C GLY A 16 5.97 -15.14 -18.85
N ARG A 17 4.84 -14.97 -19.53
CA ARG A 17 4.63 -15.34 -20.92
C ARG A 17 5.19 -14.23 -21.80
N PRO A 18 6.30 -14.46 -22.51
CA PRO A 18 6.97 -13.43 -23.32
C PRO A 18 6.10 -12.91 -24.48
N ASP A 19 5.03 -13.63 -24.83
CA ASP A 19 4.02 -13.29 -25.83
C ASP A 19 2.84 -12.47 -25.27
N GLN A 20 2.65 -12.41 -23.95
CA GLN A 20 1.69 -11.52 -23.29
C GLN A 20 2.41 -10.24 -22.85
N GLN A 21 2.84 -9.51 -23.87
CA GLN A 21 3.61 -8.29 -23.79
C GLN A 21 2.86 -7.22 -22.98
N PHE A 22 3.38 -6.90 -21.79
CA PHE A 22 3.24 -5.62 -21.09
C PHE A 22 1.89 -4.92 -21.24
N ILE A 23 0.80 -5.60 -20.85
CA ILE A 23 -0.34 -4.83 -20.35
C ILE A 23 0.23 -4.16 -19.10
N LYS A 24 0.53 -2.87 -19.22
CA LYS A 24 0.87 -1.96 -18.12
C LYS A 24 0.00 -2.42 -16.95
N GLN A 25 0.54 -3.14 -15.97
CA GLN A 25 -0.30 -3.97 -15.11
C GLN A 25 -1.30 -3.05 -14.41
N GLU A 26 -2.54 -3.01 -14.93
CA GLU A 26 -3.58 -2.17 -14.41
C GLU A 26 -3.99 -2.82 -13.09
N GLY A 27 -3.62 -2.17 -11.98
CA GLY A 27 -3.75 -2.77 -10.66
C GLY A 27 -2.95 -2.03 -9.60
N MET A 28 -2.82 -2.68 -8.44
CA MET A 28 -2.13 -2.12 -7.28
C MET A 28 -0.61 -2.18 -7.45
N THR A 29 0.07 -1.13 -6.98
CA THR A 29 1.52 -1.15 -6.81
C THR A 29 1.92 -1.94 -5.57
N LEU A 30 3.19 -2.35 -5.49
CA LEU A 30 3.72 -3.03 -4.31
C LEU A 30 3.60 -2.15 -3.06
N LEU A 31 3.75 -0.83 -3.21
CA LEU A 31 3.49 0.16 -2.18
C LEU A 31 2.04 0.08 -1.67
N ASP A 32 1.05 0.09 -2.56
CA ASP A 32 -0.36 -0.01 -2.18
C ASP A 32 -0.66 -1.31 -1.44
N TYR A 33 -0.05 -2.42 -1.88
CA TYR A 33 -0.21 -3.71 -1.21
C TYR A 33 0.40 -3.72 0.19
N PHE A 34 1.60 -3.18 0.38
CA PHE A 34 2.21 -3.06 1.71
C PHE A 34 1.42 -2.12 2.62
N ALA A 35 0.93 -0.99 2.11
CA ALA A 35 0.09 -0.07 2.86
C ALA A 35 -1.20 -0.77 3.33
N ALA A 36 -1.88 -1.51 2.43
CA ALA A 36 -3.07 -2.28 2.80
C ALA A 36 -2.78 -3.31 3.92
N LYS A 37 -1.61 -3.98 3.88
CA LYS A 37 -1.20 -4.93 4.93
C LYS A 37 -0.89 -4.24 6.26
N ALA A 38 -0.20 -3.10 6.23
CA ALA A 38 0.08 -2.30 7.41
C ALA A 38 -1.23 -1.81 8.06
N MET A 39 -2.14 -1.27 7.24
CA MET A 39 -3.44 -0.77 7.67
C MET A 39 -4.27 -1.84 8.41
N GLN A 40 -4.27 -3.09 7.95
CA GLN A 40 -4.94 -4.20 8.66
C GLN A 40 -4.41 -4.39 10.10
N GLY A 41 -3.09 -4.25 10.29
CA GLY A 41 -2.46 -4.34 11.61
C GLY A 41 -2.77 -3.14 12.51
N ILE A 42 -2.77 -1.93 11.93
CA ILE A 42 -3.08 -0.68 12.65
C ILE A 42 -4.55 -0.70 13.12
N ILE A 43 -5.49 -1.06 12.24
CA ILE A 43 -6.92 -1.15 12.56
C ILE A 43 -7.17 -2.12 13.73
N ARG A 44 -6.45 -3.24 13.78
CA ARG A 44 -6.63 -4.26 14.82
C ARG A 44 -6.17 -3.83 16.23
N ARG A 45 -5.21 -2.91 16.33
CA ARG A 45 -4.71 -2.41 17.63
C ARG A 45 -5.62 -1.35 18.25
N TYR A 46 -6.67 -0.95 17.54
CA TYR A 46 -7.58 0.08 17.97
C TYR A 46 -8.53 -0.44 19.07
N ASP A 47 -8.41 0.12 20.28
CA ASP A 47 -8.91 -0.42 21.55
C ASP A 47 -10.30 0.11 21.97
N GLY A 48 -11.09 0.62 21.03
CA GLY A 48 -12.52 0.87 21.24
C GLY A 48 -12.90 2.33 21.51
N HIS A 49 -11.95 3.27 21.55
CA HIS A 49 -12.25 4.70 21.50
C HIS A 49 -12.45 5.21 20.07
N SER A 50 -13.30 4.51 19.31
CA SER A 50 -13.93 4.93 18.05
C SER A 50 -13.03 5.43 16.89
N PHE A 51 -13.10 4.77 15.72
CA PHE A 51 -12.83 5.47 14.45
C PHE A 51 -13.80 6.67 14.23
N GLY A 52 -14.75 6.92 15.14
CA GLY A 52 -14.79 8.18 15.88
C GLY A 52 -15.58 9.35 15.33
N GLY A 53 -15.64 9.51 14.01
CA GLY A 53 -16.15 10.75 13.41
C GLY A 53 -17.24 10.55 12.36
N GLY A 54 -17.73 9.32 12.16
CA GLY A 54 -18.51 8.98 10.97
C GLY A 54 -17.67 9.16 9.69
N PRO A 55 -18.30 9.28 8.52
CA PRO A 55 -17.61 9.35 7.22
C PRO A 55 -16.53 10.45 7.10
N ASN A 56 -16.56 11.46 7.96
CA ASN A 56 -15.64 12.61 7.94
C ASN A 56 -14.60 12.57 9.08
N SER A 57 -14.36 11.39 9.67
CA SER A 57 -13.36 11.24 10.73
C SER A 57 -11.96 11.62 10.23
N PRO A 58 -11.24 12.54 10.89
CA PRO A 58 -9.86 12.87 10.52
C PRO A 58 -8.91 11.68 10.66
N HIS A 59 -9.26 10.72 11.52
CA HIS A 59 -8.46 9.51 11.76
C HIS A 59 -8.28 8.65 10.52
N TYR A 60 -9.22 8.66 9.56
CA TYR A 60 -9.04 7.91 8.30
C TYR A 60 -7.83 8.40 7.50
N LYS A 61 -7.56 9.70 7.54
CA LYS A 61 -6.40 10.28 6.87
C LYS A 61 -5.11 9.85 7.57
N GLU A 62 -5.04 10.01 8.89
CA GLU A 62 -3.87 9.66 9.70
C GLU A 62 -3.49 8.18 9.51
N LEU A 63 -4.48 7.28 9.54
CA LEU A 63 -4.28 5.84 9.35
C LEU A 63 -3.79 5.48 7.96
N ALA A 64 -4.30 6.16 6.93
CA ALA A 64 -3.82 5.97 5.57
C ALA A 64 -2.37 6.43 5.45
N GLU A 65 -2.03 7.60 5.99
CA GLU A 65 -0.67 8.15 5.99
C GLU A 65 0.31 7.22 6.73
N ASP A 66 -0.04 6.77 7.93
CA ASP A 66 0.79 5.83 8.72
C ASP A 66 1.04 4.51 7.97
N ALA A 67 0.00 3.98 7.31
CA ALA A 67 0.13 2.77 6.52
C ALA A 67 1.09 2.95 5.34
N TYR A 68 1.05 4.08 4.64
CA TYR A 68 1.97 4.39 3.54
C TYR A 68 3.40 4.66 4.03
N LEU A 69 3.59 5.27 5.20
CA LEU A 69 4.92 5.44 5.81
C LEU A 69 5.59 4.10 6.12
N ILE A 70 4.83 3.13 6.63
CA ILE A 70 5.32 1.76 6.86
C ILE A 70 5.65 1.09 5.51
N ALA A 71 4.78 1.25 4.50
CA ALA A 71 5.01 0.68 3.18
C ALA A 71 6.28 1.23 2.51
N ASP A 72 6.51 2.54 2.58
CA ASP A 72 7.74 3.19 2.11
C ASP A 72 8.97 2.64 2.82
N ALA A 73 8.89 2.43 4.13
CA ALA A 73 9.99 1.83 4.91
C ALA A 73 10.28 0.40 4.45
N MET A 74 9.25 -0.39 4.11
CA MET A 74 9.41 -1.75 3.57
C MET A 74 10.06 -1.75 2.18
N ILE A 75 9.71 -0.81 1.30
CA ILE A 75 10.36 -0.67 -0.01
C ILE A 75 11.82 -0.28 0.16
N LYS A 76 12.12 0.72 1.00
CA LYS A 76 13.51 1.14 1.28
C LYS A 76 14.35 0.01 1.87
N ALA A 77 13.77 -0.82 2.74
CA ALA A 77 14.46 -1.98 3.32
C ALA A 77 14.81 -3.08 2.30
N ARG A 78 14.18 -3.06 1.12
CA ARG A 78 14.40 -4.06 0.06
C ARG A 78 15.66 -3.80 -0.76
N GLY A 79 16.16 -2.56 -0.79
CA GLY A 79 17.33 -2.13 -1.57
C GLY A 79 16.93 -1.36 -2.82
#